data_AF-A0A7L2HD62-F1
#
_entry.id   AF-A0A7L2HD62-F1
#
_cell.length_a   1.000
_cell.length_b   1.000
_cell.length_c   1.000
_cell.angle_alpha   90.00
_cell.angle_beta   90.00
_cell.angle_gamma   90.00
#
_symmetry.space_group_name_H-M   'P 1'
#
loop_
_entity.id
_entity.type
_entity.pdbx_description
1 polymer ?
#
loop_
_entity_poly.entity_id
_entity_poly.type
_entity_poly.pdbx_seq_one_letter_code
_entity_poly.pdbx_strand_id
1 'polypeptide(L)'
;MAPAADREGYWGPPTSTLEWCEENYAVSYYIAEFWNTVSNLIFILPPIYGAIQTYKDGLEKRYLAAYLCLTAVGLGSWCFHMTLKYEMQLLDELPMIYSCCVFVYCLYECFKYKNTVNYPLLFLLITYSFVVSIVYLNLKEPVFHQIMYGTLVSIIVLRSVYIVLW
;
A
#
# COMPACT_ATOMS: atom_id res chain seq x y z
N MET A 1 34.04 3.68 10.19
CA MET A 1 33.91 3.13 8.82
C MET A 1 33.20 4.20 8.01
N ALA A 2 33.76 4.61 6.87
CA ALA A 2 32.98 5.40 5.91
C ALA A 2 31.82 4.51 5.41
N PRO A 3 30.60 5.04 5.21
CA PRO A 3 29.54 4.25 4.59
C PRO A 3 30.04 3.73 3.23
N ALA A 4 29.70 2.48 2.91
CA ALA A 4 29.98 1.96 1.58
C ALA A 4 29.29 2.89 0.58
N ALA A 5 30.05 3.45 -0.35
CA ALA A 5 29.48 4.35 -1.35
C ALA A 5 28.47 3.58 -2.21
N ASP A 6 27.34 4.23 -2.52
CA ASP A 6 26.34 3.70 -3.44
C ASP A 6 27.00 3.30 -4.76
N ARG A 7 26.62 2.12 -5.26
CA ARG A 7 27.14 1.60 -6.52
C ARG A 7 26.33 2.13 -7.68
N GLU A 8 26.98 2.35 -8.82
CA GLU A 8 26.26 2.62 -10.06
C GLU A 8 25.37 1.43 -10.42
N GLY A 9 24.09 1.70 -10.64
CA GLY A 9 23.09 0.68 -10.94
C GLY A 9 22.27 0.98 -12.19
N TYR A 10 21.49 -0.01 -12.62
CA TYR A 10 20.81 -0.02 -13.91
C TYR A 10 19.80 1.12 -14.11
N TRP A 11 19.04 1.50 -13.07
CA TRP A 11 17.94 2.47 -13.20
C TRP A 11 18.39 3.94 -13.16
N GLY A 12 19.69 4.21 -13.07
CA GLY A 12 20.23 5.56 -12.90
C GLY A 12 20.03 6.12 -11.48
N PRO A 13 20.31 7.41 -11.25
CA PRO A 13 20.34 7.99 -9.91
C PRO A 13 18.94 8.03 -9.26
N PRO A 14 18.82 7.85 -7.93
CA PRO A 14 17.55 8.00 -7.22
C PRO A 14 16.89 9.35 -7.47
N THR A 15 15.56 9.35 -7.59
CA THR A 15 14.75 10.59 -7.69
C THR A 15 13.63 10.65 -6.66
N SER A 16 13.46 9.60 -5.85
CA SER A 16 12.52 9.54 -4.74
C SER A 16 12.81 10.60 -3.67
N THR A 17 11.81 10.93 -2.86
CA THR A 17 11.97 11.89 -1.77
C THR A 17 12.64 11.30 -0.53
N LEU A 18 12.74 9.96 -0.48
CA LEU A 18 13.49 9.22 0.54
C LEU A 18 14.18 7.99 -0.06
N GLU A 19 15.19 7.52 0.66
CA GLU A 19 15.91 6.26 0.46
C GLU A 19 15.98 5.54 1.80
N TRP A 20 15.97 4.21 1.79
CA TRP A 20 16.00 3.44 3.02
C TRP A 20 17.44 3.12 3.43
N CYS A 21 17.59 2.38 4.53
CA CYS A 21 18.90 2.06 5.09
C CYS A 21 19.69 1.01 4.29
N GLU A 22 19.05 0.26 3.38
CA GLU A 22 19.71 -0.79 2.60
C GLU A 22 20.62 -0.17 1.53
N GLU A 23 21.85 -0.68 1.39
CA GLU A 23 22.78 -0.11 0.42
C GLU A 23 22.38 -0.37 -1.03
N ASN A 24 22.40 0.69 -1.85
CA ASN A 24 21.98 0.64 -3.25
C ASN A 24 22.87 -0.26 -4.10
N TYR A 25 22.23 -1.20 -4.81
CA TYR A 25 22.82 -2.16 -5.74
C TYR A 25 23.92 -3.04 -5.11
N ALA A 26 23.86 -3.27 -3.80
CA ALA A 26 24.85 -4.05 -3.07
C ALA A 26 24.87 -5.53 -3.49
N VAL A 27 23.69 -6.09 -3.78
CA VAL A 27 23.50 -7.51 -4.14
C VAL A 27 23.32 -7.71 -5.65
N SER A 28 22.69 -6.77 -6.35
CA SER A 28 22.36 -6.89 -7.77
C SER A 28 22.55 -5.55 -8.49
N TYR A 29 23.01 -5.57 -9.74
CA TYR A 29 23.09 -4.38 -10.60
C TYR A 29 21.70 -3.89 -11.08
N TYR A 30 20.69 -4.76 -11.06
CA TYR A 30 19.35 -4.48 -11.60
C TYR A 30 18.32 -4.06 -10.54
N ILE A 31 18.59 -4.31 -9.27
CA ILE A 31 17.68 -4.07 -8.15
C ILE A 31 18.44 -3.25 -7.11
N ALA A 32 17.97 -2.02 -6.84
CA ALA A 32 18.64 -1.10 -5.93
C ALA A 32 18.67 -1.64 -4.49
N GLU A 33 17.51 -1.76 -3.83
CA GLU A 33 17.44 -2.31 -2.47
C GLU A 33 16.93 -3.76 -2.54
N PHE A 34 17.84 -4.73 -2.62
CA PHE A 34 17.51 -6.11 -2.98
C PHE A 34 16.56 -6.78 -1.97
N TRP A 35 16.87 -6.70 -0.68
CA TRP A 35 16.08 -7.33 0.36
C TRP A 35 14.74 -6.64 0.58
N ASN A 36 14.71 -5.30 0.55
CA ASN A 36 13.47 -4.53 0.56
C ASN A 36 12.60 -4.90 -0.65
N THR A 37 13.18 -5.09 -1.83
CA THR A 37 12.45 -5.49 -3.04
C THR A 37 11.88 -6.92 -2.93
N VAL A 38 12.71 -7.94 -2.69
CA VAL A 38 12.23 -9.34 -2.73
C VAL A 38 11.31 -9.70 -1.57
N SER A 39 11.41 -8.99 -0.44
CA SER A 39 10.51 -9.19 0.69
C SER A 39 9.04 -8.95 0.32
N ASN A 40 8.77 -8.12 -0.71
CA ASN A 40 7.43 -7.81 -1.20
C ASN A 40 6.69 -8.98 -1.85
N LEU A 41 7.37 -10.11 -2.14
CA LEU A 41 6.73 -11.32 -2.64
C LEU A 41 5.58 -11.80 -1.74
N ILE A 42 5.68 -11.61 -0.42
CA ILE A 42 4.64 -11.99 0.54
C ILE A 42 3.39 -11.09 0.46
N PHE A 43 3.53 -9.88 -0.06
CA PHE A 43 2.42 -8.96 -0.30
C PHE A 43 1.83 -9.12 -1.71
N ILE A 44 2.43 -9.96 -2.56
CA ILE A 44 1.96 -10.22 -3.93
C ILE A 44 1.33 -11.61 -4.04
N LEU A 45 2.08 -12.67 -3.74
CA LEU A 45 1.65 -14.04 -4.05
C LEU A 45 0.47 -14.51 -3.18
N PRO A 46 0.51 -14.41 -1.83
CA PRO A 46 -0.63 -14.80 -1.00
C PRO A 46 -1.91 -13.98 -1.27
N PRO A 47 -1.86 -12.64 -1.43
CA PRO A 47 -3.06 -11.88 -1.77
C PRO A 47 -3.65 -12.21 -3.14
N ILE A 48 -2.83 -12.49 -4.17
CA ILE A 48 -3.33 -12.99 -5.46
C ILE A 48 -4.07 -14.32 -5.27
N TYR A 49 -3.49 -15.26 -4.52
CA TYR A 49 -4.16 -16.52 -4.21
C TYR A 49 -5.49 -16.28 -3.47
N GLY A 50 -5.49 -15.39 -2.48
CA GLY A 50 -6.69 -14.98 -1.75
C GLY A 50 -7.77 -14.37 -2.65
N ALA A 51 -7.39 -13.53 -3.62
CA ALA A 51 -8.30 -12.97 -4.61
C ALA A 51 -8.93 -14.06 -5.49
N ILE A 52 -8.11 -14.99 -5.99
CA ILE A 52 -8.59 -16.12 -6.81
C ILE A 52 -9.58 -16.98 -6.01
N GLN A 53 -9.25 -17.30 -4.75
CA GLN A 53 -10.11 -18.10 -3.89
C GLN A 53 -11.44 -17.38 -3.58
N THR A 54 -11.36 -16.08 -3.24
CA THR A 54 -12.54 -15.24 -2.97
C THR A 54 -13.49 -15.20 -4.16
N TYR A 55 -12.95 -15.12 -5.38
CA TYR A 55 -13.74 -15.18 -6.61
C TYR A 55 -14.39 -16.56 -6.82
N LYS A 56 -13.62 -17.64 -6.66
CA LYS A 56 -14.10 -19.03 -6.82
C LYS A 56 -15.22 -19.38 -5.83
N ASP A 57 -15.10 -18.90 -4.59
CA ASP A 57 -16.06 -19.16 -3.52
C ASP A 57 -17.31 -18.25 -3.60
N GLY A 58 -17.37 -17.34 -4.57
CA GLY A 58 -18.52 -16.45 -4.76
C GLY A 58 -18.72 -15.45 -3.61
N LEU A 59 -17.63 -15.06 -2.94
CA LEU A 59 -17.67 -14.09 -1.85
C LEU A 59 -17.95 -12.67 -2.36
N GLU A 60 -18.29 -11.77 -1.42
CA GLU A 60 -18.61 -10.40 -1.77
C GLU A 60 -17.43 -9.66 -2.41
N LYS A 61 -17.71 -8.87 -3.46
CA LYS A 61 -16.70 -8.16 -4.26
C LYS A 61 -15.77 -7.25 -3.45
N ARG A 62 -16.22 -6.74 -2.31
CA ARG A 62 -15.41 -5.92 -1.38
C ARG A 62 -14.19 -6.69 -0.84
N TYR A 63 -14.32 -7.99 -0.59
CA TYR A 63 -13.21 -8.83 -0.13
C TYR A 63 -12.26 -9.18 -1.28
N LEU A 64 -12.79 -9.29 -2.50
CA LEU A 64 -11.94 -9.45 -3.69
C LEU A 64 -11.09 -8.18 -3.91
N ALA A 65 -11.72 -7.01 -3.82
CA ALA A 65 -11.04 -5.73 -3.91
C ALA A 65 -9.96 -5.58 -2.82
N ALA A 66 -10.24 -5.99 -1.58
CA ALA A 66 -9.28 -5.99 -0.48
C ALA A 66 -7.98 -6.76 -0.82
N TYR A 67 -8.09 -7.98 -1.35
CA TYR A 67 -6.92 -8.76 -1.76
C TYR A 67 -6.16 -8.16 -2.95
N LEU A 68 -6.88 -7.64 -3.94
CA LEU A 68 -6.28 -6.99 -5.10
C LEU A 68 -5.56 -5.68 -4.73
N CYS A 69 -6.13 -4.89 -3.81
CA CYS A 69 -5.48 -3.69 -3.30
C CYS A 69 -4.17 -4.02 -2.57
N LEU A 70 -4.14 -5.07 -1.76
CA LEU A 70 -2.92 -5.50 -1.08
C LEU A 70 -1.85 -5.97 -2.09
N THR A 71 -2.26 -6.67 -3.14
CA THR A 71 -1.37 -7.03 -4.27
C THR A 71 -0.78 -5.79 -4.94
N ALA A 72 -1.61 -4.75 -5.15
CA ALA A 72 -1.16 -3.50 -5.75
C ALA A 72 -0.12 -2.77 -4.88
N VAL A 73 -0.30 -2.77 -3.55
CA VAL A 73 0.72 -2.26 -2.60
C VAL A 73 2.03 -3.03 -2.75
N GLY A 74 2.00 -4.37 -2.73
CA GLY A 74 3.21 -5.18 -2.88
C GLY A 74 3.94 -4.97 -4.22
N LEU A 75 3.20 -4.84 -5.32
CA LEU A 75 3.76 -4.53 -6.63
C LEU A 75 4.37 -3.12 -6.68
N GLY A 76 3.70 -2.13 -6.10
CA GLY A 76 4.19 -0.77 -5.98
C GLY A 76 5.50 -0.71 -5.21
N SER A 77 5.51 -1.31 -4.02
CA SER A 77 6.69 -1.40 -3.16
C SER A 77 7.85 -2.11 -3.84
N TRP A 78 7.60 -3.23 -4.54
CA TRP A 78 8.63 -3.87 -5.35
C TRP A 78 9.22 -2.89 -6.38
N CYS A 79 8.38 -2.23 -7.17
CA CYS A 79 8.83 -1.28 -8.18
C CYS A 79 9.60 -0.10 -7.57
N PHE A 80 9.18 0.39 -6.41
CA PHE A 80 9.85 1.48 -5.71
C PHE A 80 11.24 1.06 -5.25
N HIS A 81 11.36 0.02 -4.43
CA HIS A 81 12.65 -0.44 -3.90
C HIS A 81 13.60 -0.95 -4.98
N MET A 82 13.08 -1.42 -6.12
CA MET A 82 13.90 -1.81 -7.26
C MET A 82 14.55 -0.62 -7.97
N THR A 83 13.86 0.53 -8.02
CA THR A 83 14.19 1.64 -8.95
C THR A 83 14.55 2.97 -8.27
N LEU A 84 14.07 3.20 -7.05
CA LEU A 84 14.17 4.44 -6.29
C LEU A 84 13.73 5.68 -7.08
N LYS A 85 12.68 5.54 -7.88
CA LYS A 85 12.08 6.62 -8.66
C LYS A 85 10.85 7.17 -7.98
N TYR A 86 10.69 8.50 -8.04
CA TYR A 86 9.54 9.18 -7.47
C TYR A 86 8.20 8.64 -8.01
N GLU A 87 8.12 8.31 -9.29
CA GLU A 87 6.93 7.75 -9.92
C GLU A 87 6.56 6.39 -9.32
N MET A 88 7.57 5.57 -8.99
CA MET A 88 7.36 4.26 -8.37
C MET A 88 7.12 4.39 -6.86
N GLN A 89 7.69 5.40 -6.20
CA GLN A 89 7.34 5.75 -4.83
C GLN A 89 5.85 6.08 -4.70
N LEU A 90 5.28 6.85 -5.64
CA LEU A 90 3.84 7.10 -5.67
C LEU A 90 3.02 5.82 -5.89
N LEU A 91 3.56 4.88 -6.69
CA LEU A 91 2.94 3.58 -6.93
C LEU A 91 2.99 2.67 -5.69
N ASP A 92 3.91 2.89 -4.76
CA ASP A 92 3.94 2.20 -3.46
C ASP A 92 2.99 2.87 -2.46
N GLU A 93 3.20 4.17 -2.21
CA GLU A 93 2.59 4.88 -1.10
C GLU A 93 1.09 5.18 -1.31
N LEU A 94 0.66 5.54 -2.52
CA LEU A 94 -0.76 5.89 -2.76
C LEU A 94 -1.69 4.66 -2.65
N PRO A 95 -1.35 3.47 -3.21
CA PRO A 95 -2.14 2.27 -2.98
C PRO A 95 -2.30 1.87 -1.51
N MET A 96 -1.37 2.23 -0.62
CA MET A 96 -1.55 1.99 0.82
C MET A 96 -2.79 2.71 1.37
N ILE A 97 -3.00 3.97 0.97
CA ILE A 97 -4.18 4.76 1.36
C ILE A 97 -5.45 4.13 0.79
N TYR A 98 -5.45 3.78 -0.50
CA TYR A 98 -6.61 3.20 -1.17
C TYR A 98 -6.99 1.84 -0.57
N SER A 99 -6.00 0.99 -0.29
CA SER A 99 -6.19 -0.30 0.35
C SER A 99 -6.79 -0.15 1.74
N CYS A 100 -6.27 0.78 2.55
CA CYS A 100 -6.84 1.06 3.86
C CYS A 100 -8.28 1.58 3.78
N CYS A 101 -8.62 2.44 2.81
CA CYS A 101 -10.01 2.84 2.58
C CYS A 101 -10.92 1.63 2.30
N VAL A 102 -10.48 0.69 1.45
CA VAL A 102 -11.23 -0.56 1.18
C VAL A 102 -11.38 -1.40 2.45
N PHE A 103 -10.34 -1.53 3.27
CA PHE A 103 -10.41 -2.26 4.54
C PHE A 103 -11.36 -1.61 5.56
N VAL A 104 -11.31 -0.28 5.69
CA VAL A 104 -12.28 0.47 6.53
C VAL A 104 -13.71 0.20 6.07
N TYR A 105 -13.97 0.26 4.76
CA TYR A 105 -15.29 -0.06 4.22
C TYR A 105 -15.73 -1.49 4.58
N CYS A 106 -14.86 -2.48 4.38
CA CYS A 106 -15.15 -3.88 4.71
C CYS A 106 -15.48 -4.08 6.20
N LEU A 107 -14.74 -3.42 7.11
CA LEU A 107 -14.93 -3.57 8.55
C LEU A 107 -16.18 -2.87 9.08
N TYR A 108 -16.57 -1.73 8.52
CA TYR A 108 -17.80 -1.04 8.94
C TYR A 108 -19.06 -1.71 8.37
N GLU A 109 -18.93 -2.37 7.21
CA GLU A 109 -20.05 -3.01 6.52
C GLU A 109 -20.15 -4.53 6.81
N CYS A 110 -19.30 -5.10 7.66
CA CYS A 110 -19.25 -6.55 7.93
C CYS A 110 -20.53 -7.12 8.57
N PHE A 111 -21.26 -6.33 9.37
CA PHE A 111 -22.53 -6.72 10.01
C PHE A 111 -23.77 -6.17 9.30
N LYS A 112 -23.62 -5.66 8.08
CA LYS A 112 -24.73 -5.14 7.28
C LYS A 112 -25.31 -6.25 6.39
N TYR A 113 -26.54 -6.04 5.92
CA TYR A 113 -27.20 -6.98 5.03
C TYR A 113 -26.41 -7.17 3.73
N LYS A 114 -26.40 -8.39 3.21
CA LYS A 114 -25.78 -8.67 1.90
C LYS A 114 -26.42 -7.81 0.82
N ASN A 115 -25.63 -7.39 -0.16
CA ASN A 115 -26.03 -6.59 -1.32
C ASN A 115 -26.56 -5.17 -1.00
N THR A 116 -26.29 -4.63 0.19
CA THR A 116 -26.48 -3.20 0.48
C THR A 116 -25.18 -2.44 0.32
N VAL A 117 -25.25 -1.21 -0.22
CA VAL A 117 -24.09 -0.34 -0.40
C VAL A 117 -24.29 0.93 0.44
N ASN A 118 -23.38 1.17 1.38
CA ASN A 118 -23.33 2.41 2.13
C ASN A 118 -22.65 3.52 1.32
N TYR A 119 -23.43 4.21 0.48
CA TYR A 119 -22.95 5.32 -0.37
C TYR A 119 -22.33 6.47 0.42
N PRO A 120 -22.87 6.91 1.58
CA PRO A 120 -22.23 7.95 2.39
C PRO A 120 -20.81 7.59 2.81
N LEU A 121 -20.59 6.37 3.33
CA LEU A 121 -19.25 5.91 3.71
C LEU A 121 -18.33 5.78 2.49
N LEU A 122 -18.84 5.24 1.38
CA LEU A 122 -18.07 5.10 0.14
C LEU A 122 -17.60 6.47 -0.38
N PHE A 123 -18.50 7.46 -0.44
CA PHE A 123 -18.18 8.81 -0.89
C PHE A 123 -17.16 9.49 0.03
N LEU A 124 -17.30 9.32 1.35
CA LEU A 124 -16.35 9.84 2.32
C LEU A 124 -14.94 9.28 2.08
N LEU A 125 -14.81 7.97 1.91
CA LEU A 125 -13.52 7.31 1.72
C LEU A 125 -12.87 7.66 0.37
N ILE A 126 -13.66 7.75 -0.70
CA ILE A 126 -13.17 8.20 -2.01
C ILE A 126 -12.67 9.64 -1.90
N THR A 127 -13.47 10.54 -1.30
CA THR A 127 -13.07 11.94 -1.12
C THR A 127 -11.81 12.06 -0.28
N TYR A 128 -11.70 11.30 0.81
CA TYR A 128 -10.49 11.24 1.64
C TYR A 128 -9.27 10.85 0.81
N SER A 129 -9.35 9.72 0.09
CA SER A 129 -8.23 9.24 -0.74
C SER A 129 -7.82 10.25 -1.81
N PHE A 130 -8.79 10.89 -2.47
CA PHE A 130 -8.54 11.87 -3.51
C PHE A 130 -7.84 13.12 -2.97
N VAL A 131 -8.33 13.66 -1.84
CA VAL A 131 -7.72 14.82 -1.18
C VAL A 131 -6.31 14.50 -0.72
N VAL A 132 -6.08 13.35 -0.09
CA VAL A 132 -4.73 12.92 0.34
C VAL A 132 -3.80 12.83 -0.86
N SER A 133 -4.21 12.21 -1.97
CA SER A 133 -3.36 12.09 -3.17
C SER A 133 -3.03 13.44 -3.78
N ILE A 134 -3.99 14.34 -3.92
CA ILE A 134 -3.74 15.68 -4.47
C ILE A 134 -2.79 16.47 -3.57
N VAL A 135 -3.03 16.50 -2.26
CA VAL A 135 -2.15 17.21 -1.32
C VAL A 135 -0.75 16.60 -1.34
N TYR A 136 -0.63 15.27 -1.35
CA TYR A 136 0.65 14.59 -1.35
C TYR A 136 1.47 14.85 -2.61
N LEU A 137 0.84 14.85 -3.79
CA LEU A 137 1.50 15.18 -5.06
C LEU A 137 2.07 16.60 -5.11
N ASN A 138 1.44 17.54 -4.38
CA ASN A 138 1.88 18.94 -4.32
C ASN A 138 2.93 19.17 -3.22
N LEU A 139 2.74 18.60 -2.03
CA LEU A 139 3.65 18.78 -0.89
C LEU A 139 4.92 17.94 -1.00
N LYS A 140 4.82 16.70 -1.50
CA LYS A 140 5.92 15.73 -1.59
C LYS A 140 6.61 15.42 -0.25
N GLU A 141 5.91 15.62 0.86
CA GLU A 141 6.40 15.40 2.23
C GLU A 141 5.97 14.02 2.75
N PRO A 142 6.88 13.04 2.91
CA PRO A 142 6.51 11.67 3.31
C PRO A 142 5.82 11.59 4.67
N VAL A 143 6.16 12.51 5.60
CA VAL A 143 5.54 12.56 6.93
C VAL A 143 4.03 12.85 6.83
N PHE A 144 3.59 13.66 5.86
CA PHE A 144 2.17 13.88 5.63
C PHE A 144 1.45 12.58 5.26
N HIS A 145 2.03 11.80 4.33
CA HIS A 145 1.49 10.49 3.96
C HIS A 145 1.41 9.56 5.17
N GLN A 146 2.48 9.46 5.97
CA GLN A 146 2.54 8.61 7.16
C GLN A 146 1.43 8.93 8.17
N ILE A 147 1.16 10.21 8.42
CA ILE A 147 0.09 10.65 9.34
C ILE A 147 -1.29 10.26 8.78
N MET A 148 -1.53 10.48 7.49
CA MET A 148 -2.80 10.13 6.84
C MET A 148 -3.03 8.62 6.86
N TYR A 149 -2.03 7.85 6.44
CA TYR A 149 -2.05 6.39 6.50
C TYR A 149 -2.27 5.87 7.93
N GLY A 150 -1.51 6.38 8.90
CA GLY A 150 -1.62 6.01 10.32
C GLY A 150 -2.99 6.31 10.92
N THR A 151 -3.67 7.36 10.44
CA THR A 151 -5.05 7.66 10.83
C THR A 151 -6.02 6.57 10.37
N LEU A 152 -5.93 6.13 9.09
CA LEU A 152 -6.75 5.04 8.59
C LEU A 152 -6.48 3.72 9.32
N VAL A 153 -5.19 3.40 9.55
CA VAL A 153 -4.80 2.20 10.32
C VAL A 153 -5.36 2.25 11.74
N SER A 154 -5.32 3.40 12.40
CA SER A 154 -5.89 3.57 13.74
C SER A 154 -7.41 3.30 13.75
N ILE A 155 -8.14 3.77 12.74
CA ILE A 155 -9.57 3.48 12.58
C ILE A 155 -9.82 1.98 12.40
N ILE A 156 -9.03 1.32 11.54
CA ILE A 156 -9.08 -0.13 11.33
C ILE A 156 -8.87 -0.86 12.66
N VAL A 157 -7.80 -0.54 13.39
CA VAL A 157 -7.46 -1.17 14.67
C VAL A 157 -8.58 -0.99 15.70
N LEU A 158 -9.07 0.24 15.88
CA LEU A 158 -10.16 0.53 16.83
C LEU A 158 -11.44 -0.23 16.46
N ARG A 159 -11.78 -0.30 15.17
CA ARG A 159 -12.94 -1.05 14.71
C ARG A 159 -12.77 -2.56 14.90
N SER A 160 -11.59 -3.09 14.64
CA SER A 160 -11.26 -4.50 14.90
C SER A 160 -11.34 -4.85 16.39
N VAL A 161 -10.82 -4.00 17.27
CA VAL A 161 -10.94 -4.18 18.73
C VAL A 161 -12.40 -4.20 19.15
N TYR A 162 -13.22 -3.26 18.65
CA TYR A 162 -14.65 -3.26 18.91
C TYR A 162 -15.35 -4.56 18.47
N ILE A 163 -15.02 -5.07 17.28
CA ILE A 163 -15.60 -6.32 16.75
C ILE A 163 -15.21 -7.55 17.59
N VAL A 164 -14.00 -7.57 18.16
CA VAL A 164 -13.54 -8.69 18.97
C VAL A 164 -14.12 -8.66 20.39
N LEU A 165 -14.38 -7.47 20.93
CA LEU A 165 -14.88 -7.29 22.30
C LEU A 165 -16.40 -7.40 22.43
N TRP A 166 -17.14 -7.34 21.32
CA TRP A 166 -18.60 -7.39 21.29
C TRP A 166 -19.08 -8.60 20.51
#